data_AF-A0A959QDX8-F1
#
_entry.id   AF-A0A959QDX8-F1
#
_cell.length_a   1.000
_cell.length_b   1.000
_cell.length_c   1.000
_cell.angle_alpha   90.00
_cell.angle_beta   90.00
_cell.angle_gamma   90.00
#
_symmetry.space_group_name_H-M   'P 1'
#
loop_
_entity.id
_entity.type
_entity.pdbx_description
1 polymer ?
#
loop_
_entity_poly.entity_id
_entity_poly.type
_entity_poly.pdbx_seq_one_letter_code
_entity_poly.pdbx_strand_id
1 'polypeptide(L)'
;LAFVPMDSLYGHLPLRRHSSIVNLWEEVRNDWLERRSGKAEVTRQLVEAIYRLCCEHGIAFTLALLDAGAPARDLQAYCEKAGIPVFEAAVDYEHPFLNNRPYDGHPNGLAHFLYFGKLYRLLAQ
;
A
#
# COMPACT_ATOMS: atom_id res chain seq x y z
N LEU A 1 11.43 15.13 -11.81
CA LEU A 1 10.77 13.85 -12.17
C LEU A 1 10.62 13.83 -13.68
N ALA A 2 11.21 12.84 -14.37
CA ALA A 2 11.02 12.67 -15.81
C ALA A 2 9.66 11.99 -16.06
N PHE A 3 8.90 12.51 -17.02
CA PHE A 3 7.61 11.92 -17.42
C PHE A 3 7.86 10.55 -18.09
N VAL A 4 7.15 9.53 -17.63
CA VAL A 4 7.18 8.16 -18.17
C VAL A 4 5.81 7.88 -18.83
N PRO A 5 5.74 7.65 -20.15
CA PRO A 5 4.47 7.39 -20.83
C PRO A 5 3.74 6.16 -20.26
N MET A 6 2.40 6.20 -20.19
CA MET A 6 1.62 5.05 -19.70
C MET A 6 1.90 3.76 -20.47
N ASP A 7 2.13 3.83 -21.77
CA ASP A 7 2.46 2.66 -22.58
C ASP A 7 3.78 1.99 -22.17
N SER A 8 4.72 2.78 -21.63
CA SER A 8 5.98 2.25 -21.10
C SER A 8 5.84 1.64 -19.70
N LEU A 9 4.76 1.94 -18.96
CA LEU A 9 4.43 1.30 -17.69
C LEU A 9 3.90 -0.13 -17.87
N TYR A 10 3.30 -0.43 -19.03
CA TYR A 10 2.79 -1.77 -19.37
C TYR A 10 3.69 -2.53 -20.38
N GLY A 11 4.89 -2.00 -20.66
CA GLY A 11 5.86 -2.64 -21.54
C GLY A 11 6.50 -3.87 -20.91
N HIS A 12 6.13 -5.06 -21.37
CA HIS A 12 6.74 -6.33 -20.96
C HIS A 12 7.94 -6.69 -21.83
N LEU A 13 8.88 -7.48 -21.28
CA LEU A 13 9.93 -8.06 -22.10
C LEU A 13 9.32 -8.99 -23.16
N PRO A 14 9.80 -8.95 -24.41
CA PRO A 14 9.39 -9.93 -25.41
C PRO A 14 9.60 -11.34 -24.87
N LEU A 15 8.63 -12.24 -25.07
CA LEU A 15 8.65 -13.64 -24.60
C LEU A 15 8.41 -13.86 -23.10
N ARG A 16 8.03 -12.85 -22.31
CA ARG A 16 7.65 -13.05 -20.89
C ARG A 16 6.67 -14.22 -20.69
N ARG A 17 5.66 -14.34 -21.56
CA ARG A 17 4.64 -15.40 -21.49
C ARG A 17 5.10 -16.79 -21.94
N HIS A 18 6.29 -16.90 -22.55
CA HIS A 18 6.77 -18.12 -23.18
C HIS A 18 8.07 -18.66 -22.54
N SER A 19 8.82 -17.82 -21.83
CA SER A 19 10.07 -18.20 -21.16
C SER A 19 10.04 -17.84 -19.68
N SER A 20 10.16 -18.85 -18.83
CA SER A 20 10.29 -18.69 -17.38
C SER A 20 11.52 -17.87 -16.99
N ILE A 21 12.60 -17.97 -17.77
CA ILE A 21 13.83 -17.19 -17.56
C ILE A 21 13.57 -15.71 -17.86
N VAL A 22 12.92 -15.39 -18.98
CA VAL A 22 12.58 -13.98 -19.31
C VAL A 22 11.64 -13.39 -18.27
N ASN A 23 10.67 -14.17 -17.79
CA ASN A 23 9.79 -13.73 -16.71
C ASN A 23 10.57 -13.42 -15.42
N LEU A 24 11.48 -14.31 -15.02
CA LEU A 24 12.34 -14.09 -13.85
C LEU A 24 13.22 -12.83 -14.00
N TRP A 25 13.79 -12.60 -15.18
CA TRP A 25 14.57 -11.39 -15.46
C TRP A 25 13.74 -10.11 -15.37
N GLU A 26 12.48 -10.14 -15.85
CA GLU A 26 11.57 -9.01 -15.72
C GLU A 26 11.20 -8.74 -14.25
N GLU A 27 10.95 -9.79 -13.46
CA GLU A 27 10.69 -9.68 -12.01
C GLU A 27 11.88 -9.04 -11.28
N VAL A 28 13.09 -9.53 -11.51
CA VAL A 28 14.31 -8.96 -10.90
C VAL A 28 14.52 -7.49 -11.30
N ARG A 29 14.31 -7.16 -12.58
CA ARG A 29 14.42 -5.78 -13.06
C ARG A 29 13.37 -4.88 -12.42
N ASN A 30 12.13 -5.33 -12.33
CA ASN A 30 11.04 -4.57 -11.73
C ASN A 30 11.32 -4.35 -10.25
N ASP A 31 11.68 -5.38 -9.49
CA ASP A 31 12.08 -5.25 -8.09
C ASP A 31 13.21 -4.23 -7.88
N TRP A 32 14.20 -4.23 -8.77
CA TRP A 32 15.30 -3.27 -8.70
C TRP A 32 14.85 -1.83 -8.99
N LEU A 33 13.99 -1.64 -9.99
CA LEU A 33 13.39 -0.33 -10.29
C LEU A 33 12.50 0.14 -9.12
N GLU A 34 11.70 -0.75 -8.55
CA GLU A 34 10.86 -0.46 -7.40
C GLU A 34 11.68 -0.02 -6.19
N ARG A 35 12.78 -0.72 -5.88
CA ARG A 35 13.72 -0.32 -4.82
C ARG A 35 14.35 1.05 -5.08
N ARG A 36 14.62 1.39 -6.35
CA ARG A 36 15.18 2.69 -6.74
C ARG A 36 14.16 3.82 -6.84
N SER A 37 12.87 3.51 -6.96
CA SER A 37 11.82 4.50 -7.27
C SER A 37 11.43 5.39 -6.09
N GLY A 38 11.96 5.16 -4.88
CA GLY A 38 11.66 6.01 -3.72
C GLY A 38 10.19 5.99 -3.31
N LYS A 39 9.42 4.94 -3.65
CA LYS A 39 7.98 4.81 -3.36
C LYS A 39 7.62 5.21 -1.94
N ALA A 40 8.38 4.72 -0.96
CA ALA A 40 8.15 5.03 0.46
C ALA A 40 8.24 6.54 0.74
N GLU A 41 9.20 7.22 0.13
CA GLU A 41 9.37 8.67 0.30
C GLU A 41 8.23 9.45 -0.35
N VAL A 42 7.82 9.06 -1.57
CA VAL A 42 6.67 9.66 -2.24
C VAL A 42 5.40 9.49 -1.41
N THR A 43 5.15 8.28 -0.89
CA THR A 43 3.99 8.01 -0.02
C THR A 43 4.01 8.88 1.23
N ARG A 44 5.16 9.03 1.90
CA ARG A 44 5.31 9.89 3.08
C ARG A 44 4.97 11.34 2.78
N GLN A 45 5.53 11.89 1.70
CA GLN A 45 5.28 13.27 1.29
C GLN A 45 3.81 13.50 0.93
N LEU A 46 3.16 12.53 0.27
CA LEU A 46 1.74 12.62 -0.05
C LEU A 46 0.86 12.59 1.21
N VAL A 47 1.13 11.67 2.14
CA VAL A 47 0.39 11.59 3.41
C VAL A 47 0.55 12.88 4.22
N GLU A 48 1.77 13.42 4.31
CA GLU A 48 2.04 14.67 5.01
C GLU A 48 1.33 15.86 4.34
N ALA A 49 1.37 15.95 3.00
CA ALA A 49 0.68 17.01 2.27
C ALA A 49 -0.83 16.97 2.46
N ILE A 50 -1.44 15.77 2.43
CA ILE A 50 -2.88 15.59 2.69
C ILE A 50 -3.21 15.98 4.12
N TYR A 51 -2.41 15.53 5.10
CA TYR A 51 -2.61 15.87 6.51
C TYR A 51 -2.58 17.39 6.74
N ARG A 52 -1.57 18.09 6.22
CA ARG A 52 -1.46 19.55 6.33
C ARG A 52 -2.67 20.26 5.72
N LEU A 53 -3.11 19.82 4.53
CA LEU A 53 -4.29 20.36 3.88
C LEU A 53 -5.55 20.16 4.74
N CYS A 54 -5.72 18.99 5.34
CA CYS A 54 -6.83 18.74 6.27
C CYS A 54 -6.76 19.67 7.48
N CYS A 55 -5.58 19.86 8.10
CA CYS A 55 -5.40 20.77 9.22
C CYS A 55 -5.73 22.23 8.86
N GLU A 56 -5.26 22.72 7.71
CA GLU A 56 -5.53 24.08 7.21
C GLU A 56 -7.03 24.36 7.05
N HIS A 57 -7.81 23.32 6.72
CA HIS A 57 -9.25 23.40 6.54
C HIS A 57 -10.07 22.92 7.76
N GLY A 58 -9.42 22.59 8.89
CA GLY A 58 -10.10 22.11 10.09
C GLY A 58 -10.79 20.75 9.93
N ILE A 59 -10.33 19.93 8.98
CA ILE A 59 -10.82 18.58 8.72
C ILE A 59 -10.03 17.59 9.59
N ALA A 60 -10.72 16.76 10.36
CA ALA A 60 -10.08 15.68 11.11
C ALA A 60 -9.49 14.63 10.13
N PHE A 61 -8.21 14.31 10.32
CA PHE A 61 -7.50 13.34 9.49
C PHE A 61 -6.89 12.24 10.36
N THR A 62 -7.09 10.99 9.93
CA THR A 62 -6.42 9.80 10.48
C THR A 62 -6.05 8.89 9.33
N LEU A 63 -4.81 8.39 9.33
CA LEU A 63 -4.35 7.38 8.38
C LEU A 63 -4.70 5.98 8.89
N ALA A 64 -5.54 5.25 8.17
CA ALA A 64 -5.85 3.85 8.47
C ALA A 64 -4.87 2.91 7.77
N LEU A 65 -4.10 2.12 8.52
CA LEU A 65 -3.20 1.10 7.98
C LEU A 65 -3.91 -0.25 7.92
N LEU A 66 -4.08 -0.78 6.72
CA LEU A 66 -4.79 -2.05 6.46
C LEU A 66 -3.87 -3.28 6.40
N ASP A 67 -2.57 -3.06 6.48
CA ASP A 67 -1.52 -4.08 6.46
C ASP A 67 -0.62 -3.91 7.69
N ALA A 68 -0.03 -5.02 8.17
CA ALA A 68 0.90 -5.07 9.29
C ALA A 68 2.35 -5.36 8.83
N GLY A 69 2.60 -5.42 7.52
CA GLY A 69 3.92 -5.64 6.93
C GLY A 69 4.95 -4.54 7.24
N ALA A 70 6.21 -4.82 6.93
CA ALA A 70 7.32 -3.89 7.17
C ALA A 70 7.09 -2.48 6.55
N PRO A 71 6.57 -2.34 5.31
CA PRO A 71 6.29 -1.02 4.74
C PRO A 71 5.26 -0.22 5.55
N ALA A 72 4.23 -0.89 6.10
CA ALA A 72 3.20 -0.26 6.90
C ALA A 72 3.77 0.22 8.25
N ARG A 73 4.61 -0.60 8.90
CA ARG A 73 5.31 -0.22 10.15
C ARG A 73 6.27 0.96 9.94
N ASP A 74 6.98 0.99 8.81
CA ASP A 74 7.86 2.10 8.47
C ASP A 74 7.09 3.41 8.25
N LEU A 75 5.91 3.34 7.61
CA LEU A 75 5.03 4.48 7.42
C LEU A 75 4.41 4.93 8.74
N GLN A 76 4.00 3.99 9.60
CA GLN A 76 3.49 4.27 10.94
C GLN A 76 4.52 5.06 11.76
N ALA A 77 5.76 4.55 11.85
CA ALA A 77 6.83 5.21 12.61
C ALA A 77 7.16 6.61 12.07
N TYR A 78 7.05 6.81 10.75
CA TYR A 78 7.17 8.14 10.16
C TYR A 78 6.01 9.06 10.60
N CYS A 79 4.77 8.59 10.50
CA CYS A 79 3.58 9.37 10.87
C CYS A 79 3.58 9.74 12.36
N GLU A 80 3.94 8.80 13.24
CA GLU A 80 4.07 9.05 14.69
C GLU A 80 5.08 10.16 14.99
N LYS A 81 6.24 10.15 14.32
CA LYS A 81 7.24 11.23 14.45
C LYS A 81 6.75 12.57 13.91
N ALA A 82 5.94 12.55 12.85
CA ALA A 82 5.36 13.74 12.24
C ALA A 82 4.09 14.24 12.96
N GLY A 83 3.61 13.55 14.00
CA GLY A 83 2.38 13.89 14.71
C GLY A 83 1.10 13.62 13.92
N ILE A 84 1.19 12.81 12.84
CA ILE A 84 0.06 12.44 12.00
C ILE A 84 -0.70 11.29 12.69
N PRO A 85 -2.01 11.44 12.98
CA PRO A 85 -2.78 10.37 13.62
C PRO A 85 -2.85 9.12 12.74
N VAL A 86 -2.57 7.96 13.35
CA VAL A 86 -2.60 6.65 12.68
C VAL A 86 -3.56 5.72 13.43
N PHE A 87 -4.32 4.94 12.67
CA PHE A 87 -5.15 3.86 13.18
C PHE A 87 -4.76 2.53 12.54
N GLU A 88 -4.37 1.56 13.35
CA GLU A 88 -4.04 0.22 12.88
C GLU A 88 -5.31 -0.61 12.68
N ALA A 89 -5.70 -0.76 11.42
CA ALA A 89 -6.87 -1.54 11.00
C ALA A 89 -6.50 -2.92 10.46
N ALA A 90 -5.21 -3.27 10.38
CA ALA A 90 -4.71 -4.49 9.77
C ALA A 90 -5.42 -5.76 10.27
N VAL A 91 -5.75 -6.67 9.36
CA VAL A 91 -6.27 -8.01 9.67
C VAL A 91 -5.26 -9.04 9.19
N ASP A 92 -5.23 -10.20 9.84
CA ASP A 92 -4.35 -11.30 9.45
C ASP A 92 -4.85 -11.96 8.14
N TYR A 93 -4.55 -11.33 7.01
CA TYR A 93 -4.95 -11.84 5.70
C TYR A 93 -4.09 -13.03 5.24
N GLU A 94 -3.07 -13.45 6.00
CA GLU A 94 -2.39 -14.73 5.78
C GLU A 94 -3.28 -15.91 6.22
N HIS A 95 -4.28 -15.66 7.07
CA HIS A 95 -5.29 -16.66 7.39
C HIS A 95 -6.05 -17.08 6.12
N PRO A 96 -6.12 -18.39 5.81
CA PRO A 96 -6.72 -18.88 4.55
C PRO A 96 -8.22 -18.59 4.38
N PHE A 97 -8.90 -18.07 5.41
CA PHE A 97 -10.31 -17.71 5.36
C PHE A 97 -10.53 -16.20 5.17
N LEU A 98 -9.47 -15.41 5.09
CA LEU A 98 -9.51 -13.96 4.99
C LEU A 98 -8.97 -13.42 3.66
N ASN A 99 -8.58 -14.29 2.75
CA ASN A 99 -8.09 -13.93 1.42
C ASN A 99 -8.78 -14.76 0.31
N ASN A 100 -8.43 -14.46 -0.94
CA ASN A 100 -8.93 -15.12 -2.14
C ASN A 100 -7.89 -16.10 -2.74
N ARG A 101 -6.92 -16.57 -1.95
CA ARG A 101 -5.87 -17.48 -2.43
C ARG A 101 -6.49 -18.80 -2.90
N PRO A 102 -5.88 -19.47 -3.90
CA PRO A 102 -4.54 -19.25 -4.45
C PRO A 102 -4.46 -18.22 -5.58
N TYR A 103 -5.58 -17.76 -6.12
CA TYR A 103 -5.59 -16.92 -7.33
C TYR A 103 -5.39 -15.44 -7.04
N ASP A 104 -5.79 -15.01 -5.84
CA ASP A 104 -5.77 -13.61 -5.46
C ASP A 104 -5.39 -13.44 -3.98
N GLY A 105 -4.34 -12.68 -3.70
CA GLY A 105 -3.86 -12.41 -2.35
C GLY A 105 -4.67 -11.34 -1.61
N HIS A 106 -5.64 -10.70 -2.25
CA HIS A 106 -6.41 -9.63 -1.62
C HIS A 106 -7.39 -10.16 -0.55
N PRO A 107 -7.76 -9.29 0.41
CA PRO A 107 -8.78 -9.58 1.40
C PRO A 107 -10.11 -10.03 0.76
N ASN A 108 -10.76 -11.02 1.35
CA ASN A 108 -12.09 -11.45 0.93
C ASN A 108 -13.20 -10.71 1.69
N GLY A 109 -14.46 -11.04 1.41
CA GLY A 109 -15.61 -10.40 2.05
C GLY A 109 -15.61 -10.49 3.58
N LEU A 110 -15.09 -11.58 4.16
CA LEU A 110 -14.98 -11.74 5.61
C LEU A 110 -13.92 -10.80 6.19
N ALA A 111 -12.78 -10.65 5.53
CA ALA A 111 -11.76 -9.68 5.94
C ALA A 111 -12.26 -8.23 5.84
N HIS A 112 -13.01 -7.89 4.79
CA HIS A 112 -13.69 -6.59 4.68
C HIS A 112 -14.70 -6.35 5.81
N PHE A 113 -15.43 -7.38 6.24
CA PHE A 113 -16.32 -7.27 7.40
C PHE A 113 -15.54 -6.97 8.69
N LEU A 114 -14.36 -7.57 8.87
CA LEU A 114 -13.48 -7.28 10.01
C LEU A 114 -12.91 -5.86 9.96
N TYR A 115 -12.46 -5.39 8.79
CA TYR A 115 -12.03 -4.01 8.58
C TYR A 115 -13.15 -3.02 8.93
N PHE A 116 -14.37 -3.27 8.44
CA PHE A 116 -15.54 -2.46 8.77
C PHE A 116 -15.74 -2.37 10.28
N GLY A 117 -15.71 -3.49 11.00
CA GLY A 117 -15.88 -3.49 12.47
C GLY A 117 -14.80 -2.69 13.22
N LYS A 118 -13.58 -2.61 12.69
CA LYS A 118 -12.51 -1.76 13.26
C LYS A 118 -12.72 -0.28 12.94
N LEU A 119 -12.97 0.05 11.68
CA LEU A 119 -13.15 1.44 11.23
C LEU A 119 -14.43 2.07 11.77
N TYR A 120 -15.52 1.30 11.86
CA TYR A 120 -16.77 1.78 12.44
C TYR A 120 -16.60 2.19 13.91
N ARG A 121 -15.82 1.42 14.69
CA ARG A 121 -15.51 1.76 16.08
C ARG A 121 -14.63 2.99 16.24
N LEU A 122 -13.80 3.30 15.24
CA LEU A 122 -13.02 4.55 15.20
C LEU A 122 -13.94 5.74 14.94
N LEU A 123 -14.86 5.61 13.98
CA LEU A 123 -15.77 6.70 13.58
C LEU A 123 -16.91 6.96 14.57
N ALA A 124 -17.23 6.00 15.43
CA ALA A 124 -18.28 6.12 16.44
C ALA A 124 -17.81 6.79 17.75
N GLN A 125 -16.56 7.24 17.84
CA GLN A 125 -15.99 7.99 18.95
C GLN A 125 -16.15 9.50 18.71
#